data_AF-A0A6H9WJ06-F1
#
_entry.id   AF-A0A6H9WJ06-F1
#
_cell.length_a   1.000
_cell.length_b   1.000
_cell.length_c   1.000
_cell.angle_alpha   90.00
_cell.angle_beta   90.00
_cell.angle_gamma   90.00
#
_symmetry.space_group_name_H-M   'P 1'
#
loop_
_entity.id
_entity.type
_entity.pdbx_description
1 polymer ?
#
loop_
_entity_poly.entity_id
_entity_poly.type
_entity_poly.pdbx_seq_one_letter_code
_entity_poly.pdbx_strand_id
1 'polypeptide(L)'
;MTRGRWRRARRRGPWRGGRSWRSQSVGGSGRVSGRGSSLPGTLAARFRAAHAVPPRLPCALPVRATARSPAVTGLPRPGLLGAVRRSSGGSPLIADHRPCATSYPCRGALAAHRRRAGRNAAYPCGMVTSSRLLALLDGSLIDPATPIVHADDLGVVRGDGVFETLLAIDGEPRDLEPHLERLAASAKLLSLPVPDAAGYRRAIAAVLGAWPWADAQEALVRIVQTRGRDVGRGPGSELDPPDAGGPGGWALAFPLSPAVVRQRSAGVRVLLLDRGFEGDEIAPLPWLLPGAKTLSYGVNMAAGRYAAANGADDAIFVSPSGNILEGPTSGVVVDLDGELVTPPLAGILDSITVAHLRREGPAAGLALRTREVTRQELLAARGAWLLSSGRIAAPVVSIDGEPFRVSPLHERLAAVLRVPGAAGASPA
;
A
#
# COMPACT_ATOMS: atom_id res chain seq x y z
N MET A 1 50.45 -5.08 32.69
CA MET A 1 51.36 -6.24 32.92
C MET A 1 51.52 -6.34 34.43
N THR A 2 51.17 -7.37 35.19
CA THR A 2 51.12 -8.83 34.99
C THR A 2 50.24 -9.49 36.06
N ARG A 3 49.36 -10.39 35.61
CA ARG A 3 48.95 -11.72 36.16
C ARG A 3 48.67 -11.91 37.66
N GLY A 4 47.43 -12.31 37.95
CA GLY A 4 47.04 -13.12 39.11
C GLY A 4 45.91 -14.10 38.74
N ARG A 5 46.15 -15.40 38.92
CA ARG A 5 45.26 -16.54 38.63
C ARG A 5 44.47 -16.90 39.90
N TRP A 6 43.17 -17.23 39.77
CA TRP A 6 42.43 -18.01 40.77
C TRP A 6 41.76 -19.25 40.13
N ARG A 7 41.63 -20.31 40.94
CA ARG A 7 41.27 -21.70 40.59
C ARG A 7 39.79 -22.02 40.84
N ARG A 8 39.22 -22.81 39.90
CA ARG A 8 38.29 -23.99 40.00
C ARG A 8 37.09 -24.04 40.97
N ALA A 9 35.92 -24.45 40.43
CA ALA A 9 35.20 -25.73 40.70
C ALA A 9 34.06 -25.94 39.66
N ARG A 10 34.19 -26.87 38.69
CA ARG A 10 33.66 -28.26 38.58
C ARG A 10 32.14 -28.50 38.45
N ARG A 11 31.75 -28.87 37.22
CA ARG A 11 30.93 -30.04 36.74
C ARG A 11 29.44 -30.09 37.15
N ARG A 12 28.49 -30.36 36.23
CA ARG A 12 28.28 -31.62 35.48
C ARG A 12 27.67 -31.37 34.08
N GLY A 13 28.01 -32.24 33.12
CA GLY A 13 27.54 -32.21 31.72
C GLY A 13 26.42 -33.23 31.42
N PRO A 14 26.34 -33.77 30.18
CA PRO A 14 25.22 -33.50 29.27
C PRO A 14 24.43 -34.76 28.87
N TRP A 15 23.27 -34.58 28.21
CA TRP A 15 22.53 -35.66 27.55
C TRP A 15 22.40 -35.41 26.04
N ARG A 16 22.70 -36.46 25.26
CA ARG A 16 22.59 -36.60 23.79
C ARG A 16 21.85 -37.90 23.47
N GLY A 17 21.15 -37.91 22.34
CA GLY A 17 20.69 -39.09 21.59
C GLY A 17 19.16 -39.29 21.65
N GLY A 18 18.38 -39.55 20.60
CA GLY A 18 18.66 -39.86 19.19
C GLY A 18 17.95 -41.15 18.75
N ARG A 19 17.14 -41.07 17.68
CA ARG A 19 16.57 -42.17 16.83
C ARG A 19 15.42 -43.00 17.45
N SER A 20 14.49 -43.66 16.74
CA SER A 20 14.08 -43.80 15.33
C SER A 20 12.77 -44.61 15.28
N TRP A 21 12.09 -44.57 14.13
CA TRP A 21 10.89 -45.33 13.72
C TRP A 21 10.93 -46.86 13.92
N ARG A 22 9.76 -47.46 14.25
CA ARG A 22 9.17 -48.61 13.51
C ARG A 22 7.74 -48.96 13.95
N SER A 23 6.99 -49.37 12.94
CA SER A 23 5.68 -50.04 12.87
C SER A 23 5.49 -51.26 13.79
N GLN A 24 4.26 -51.53 14.22
CA GLN A 24 3.51 -52.76 13.82
C GLN A 24 2.10 -52.80 14.40
N SER A 25 1.21 -53.33 13.56
CA SER A 25 -0.21 -53.64 13.69
C SER A 25 -0.48 -54.94 14.45
N VAL A 26 -1.55 -55.00 15.26
CA VAL A 26 -2.47 -56.14 15.51
C VAL A 26 -3.74 -55.49 16.12
N GLY A 27 -4.98 -55.58 15.61
CA GLY A 27 -5.75 -56.75 15.20
C GLY A 27 -6.56 -57.25 16.40
N GLY A 28 -7.88 -57.01 16.46
CA GLY A 28 -8.67 -57.54 17.59
C GLY A 28 -10.11 -57.03 17.70
N SER A 29 -11.00 -57.75 17.05
CA SER A 29 -12.46 -57.66 17.07
C SER A 29 -13.10 -57.84 18.46
N GLY A 30 -14.23 -57.17 18.70
CA GLY A 30 -15.15 -57.52 19.79
C GLY A 30 -16.40 -56.64 19.85
N ARG A 31 -17.45 -57.03 19.12
CA ARG A 31 -18.83 -56.58 19.40
C ARG A 31 -19.39 -57.39 20.56
N VAL A 32 -19.94 -56.74 21.58
CA VAL A 32 -21.00 -57.29 22.42
C VAL A 32 -22.05 -56.21 22.68
N SER A 33 -23.29 -56.56 22.33
CA SER A 33 -24.56 -55.90 22.61
C SER A 33 -25.05 -56.17 24.03
N GLY A 34 -25.76 -55.23 24.66
CA GLY A 34 -26.69 -55.60 25.75
C GLY A 34 -27.05 -54.51 26.75
N ARG A 35 -28.19 -53.85 26.50
CA ARG A 35 -29.25 -53.38 27.42
C ARG A 35 -28.92 -53.11 28.89
N GLY A 36 -29.40 -51.97 29.41
CA GLY A 36 -29.71 -51.83 30.84
C GLY A 36 -29.83 -50.40 31.34
N SER A 37 -31.06 -49.98 31.60
CA SER A 37 -31.52 -48.70 32.13
C SER A 37 -31.16 -48.44 33.61
N SER A 38 -30.73 -47.22 33.94
CA SER A 38 -31.14 -46.47 35.15
C SER A 38 -30.47 -45.08 35.22
N LEU A 39 -31.28 -44.02 35.24
CA LEU A 39 -30.96 -42.63 35.61
C LEU A 39 -30.67 -42.49 37.14
N PRO A 40 -30.34 -41.31 37.72
CA PRO A 40 -29.98 -40.01 37.13
C PRO A 40 -28.70 -39.38 37.72
N GLY A 41 -28.10 -38.41 37.03
CA GLY A 41 -27.03 -37.58 37.58
C GLY A 41 -26.86 -36.24 36.86
N THR A 42 -27.26 -35.18 37.56
CA THR A 42 -26.74 -33.79 37.50
C THR A 42 -26.95 -32.92 36.23
N LEU A 43 -27.90 -31.99 36.41
CA LEU A 43 -27.77 -30.53 36.23
C LEU A 43 -27.25 -29.99 34.89
N ALA A 44 -28.22 -29.66 34.02
CA ALA A 44 -28.07 -28.66 32.97
C ALA A 44 -27.90 -27.25 33.59
N ALA A 45 -26.73 -26.64 33.41
CA ALA A 45 -26.55 -25.20 33.60
C ALA A 45 -26.89 -24.47 32.30
N ARG A 46 -28.00 -23.73 32.34
CA ARG A 46 -28.45 -22.79 31.32
C ARG A 46 -27.49 -21.58 31.26
N PHE A 47 -26.87 -21.34 30.10
CA PHE A 47 -26.35 -20.01 29.78
C PHE A 47 -27.52 -19.12 29.34
N ARG A 48 -27.88 -18.13 30.16
CA ARG A 48 -28.71 -17.00 29.74
C ARG A 48 -27.82 -16.02 28.95
N ALA A 49 -28.06 -15.90 27.66
CA ALA A 49 -27.61 -14.75 26.89
C ALA A 49 -28.53 -13.56 27.21
N ALA A 50 -27.98 -12.51 27.83
CA ALA A 50 -28.66 -11.23 27.94
C ALA A 50 -28.28 -10.38 26.71
N HIS A 51 -29.20 -10.30 25.75
CA HIS A 51 -29.19 -9.26 24.73
C HIS A 51 -29.73 -7.96 25.35
N ALA A 52 -28.88 -6.96 25.52
CA ALA A 52 -29.30 -5.59 25.78
C ALA A 52 -29.17 -4.79 24.47
N VAL A 53 -30.32 -4.36 23.95
CA VAL A 53 -30.47 -3.45 22.81
C VAL A 53 -30.34 -2.02 23.33
N PRO A 54 -29.46 -1.15 22.79
CA PRO A 54 -29.48 0.27 23.14
C PRO A 54 -30.59 1.01 22.37
N PRO A 55 -31.26 2.00 22.99
CA PRO A 55 -32.34 2.75 22.35
C PRO A 55 -31.83 3.74 21.30
N ARG A 56 -32.66 3.92 20.26
CA ARG A 56 -32.49 4.89 19.15
C ARG A 56 -32.54 6.32 19.68
N LEU A 57 -31.52 7.12 19.40
CA LEU A 57 -31.52 8.57 19.59
C LEU A 57 -32.09 9.28 18.35
N PRO A 58 -33.00 10.27 18.50
CA PRO A 58 -33.46 11.08 17.39
C PRO A 58 -32.49 12.23 17.08
N CYS A 59 -32.16 12.39 15.80
CA CYS A 59 -31.50 13.57 15.24
C CYS A 59 -32.40 14.81 15.35
N ALA A 60 -31.95 15.83 16.09
CA ALA A 60 -32.39 17.22 15.93
C ALA A 60 -31.30 18.16 16.43
N LEU A 61 -30.64 18.87 15.51
CA LEU A 61 -29.78 20.01 15.81
C LEU A 61 -30.59 21.30 15.70
N PRO A 62 -30.61 22.19 16.71
CA PRO A 62 -30.95 23.59 16.51
C PRO A 62 -29.67 24.40 16.25
N VAL A 63 -29.63 25.11 15.11
CA VAL A 63 -28.64 26.17 14.86
C VAL A 63 -29.05 27.39 15.66
N ARG A 64 -28.25 27.77 16.67
CA ARG A 64 -28.27 29.10 17.29
C ARG A 64 -26.95 29.80 16.98
N ALA A 65 -27.04 30.82 16.13
CA ALA A 65 -25.97 31.76 15.87
C ALA A 65 -26.00 32.86 16.95
N THR A 66 -24.91 33.00 17.70
CA THR A 66 -24.61 34.22 18.46
C THR A 66 -23.10 34.41 18.53
N ALA A 67 -22.57 35.40 17.82
CA ALA A 67 -21.44 36.21 18.28
C ALA A 67 -21.41 37.52 17.49
N ARG A 68 -21.53 38.62 18.24
CA ARG A 68 -21.38 40.00 17.80
C ARG A 68 -19.92 40.30 17.48
N SER A 69 -19.67 41.19 16.52
CA SER A 69 -18.48 42.06 16.52
C SER A 69 -18.82 43.40 15.86
N PRO A 70 -18.12 44.48 16.23
CA PRO A 70 -18.68 45.82 16.29
C PRO A 70 -18.47 46.66 15.02
N ALA A 71 -19.17 47.79 15.03
CA ALA A 71 -19.29 48.80 14.00
C ALA A 71 -17.96 49.39 13.51
N VAL A 72 -17.89 49.64 12.20
CA VAL A 72 -17.07 50.70 11.61
C VAL A 72 -17.95 51.49 10.64
N THR A 73 -17.94 52.79 10.88
CA THR A 73 -18.64 53.89 10.20
C THR A 73 -18.05 54.21 8.83
N GLY A 74 -18.89 54.65 7.88
CA GLY A 74 -18.44 55.43 6.71
C GLY A 74 -19.22 55.20 5.42
N LEU A 75 -20.25 56.03 5.18
CA LEU A 75 -20.87 56.26 3.87
C LEU A 75 -20.11 57.41 3.15
N PRO A 76 -20.10 57.48 1.80
CA PRO A 76 -21.21 58.13 1.08
C PRO A 76 -21.75 57.38 -0.17
N ARG A 77 -22.99 57.77 -0.51
CA ARG A 77 -23.93 57.39 -1.60
C ARG A 77 -23.56 57.92 -3.01
N PRO A 78 -24.40 57.76 -4.07
CA PRO A 78 -25.21 56.62 -4.56
C PRO A 78 -25.14 56.41 -6.11
N GLY A 79 -25.78 55.36 -6.65
CA GLY A 79 -26.01 55.26 -8.10
C GLY A 79 -26.83 54.05 -8.60
N LEU A 80 -28.16 54.24 -8.66
CA LEU A 80 -29.13 53.76 -9.67
C LEU A 80 -29.44 52.26 -9.91
N LEU A 81 -30.73 51.96 -9.68
CA LEU A 81 -31.71 51.23 -10.50
C LEU A 81 -31.71 49.69 -10.58
N GLY A 82 -32.93 49.14 -10.37
CA GLY A 82 -33.40 47.96 -11.11
C GLY A 82 -33.99 46.84 -10.26
N ALA A 83 -35.25 47.00 -9.84
CA ALA A 83 -36.04 46.00 -9.12
C ALA A 83 -36.52 44.85 -10.03
N VAL A 84 -36.56 43.61 -9.53
CA VAL A 84 -37.60 42.61 -9.87
C VAL A 84 -37.97 41.80 -8.62
N ARG A 85 -39.28 41.73 -8.35
CA ARG A 85 -39.94 41.04 -7.25
C ARG A 85 -40.14 39.55 -7.53
N ARG A 86 -40.20 38.79 -6.44
CA ARG A 86 -40.67 37.40 -6.30
C ARG A 86 -42.16 37.26 -6.66
N SER A 87 -42.61 36.06 -7.04
CA SER A 87 -43.30 35.10 -6.12
C SER A 87 -44.13 34.03 -6.84
N SER A 88 -44.18 32.85 -6.19
CA SER A 88 -45.23 31.80 -6.19
C SER A 88 -45.65 31.15 -7.52
N GLY A 89 -45.81 29.83 -7.65
CA GLY A 89 -46.21 28.80 -6.69
C GLY A 89 -47.44 28.08 -7.25
N GLY A 90 -47.46 26.75 -7.24
CA GLY A 90 -48.68 25.94 -7.47
C GLY A 90 -48.56 24.85 -8.54
N SER A 91 -48.45 23.60 -8.09
CA SER A 91 -48.98 22.41 -8.81
C SER A 91 -50.46 22.24 -8.45
N PRO A 92 -51.27 21.53 -9.28
CA PRO A 92 -51.50 20.09 -9.04
C PRO A 92 -51.72 19.28 -10.36
N LEU A 93 -51.22 18.05 -10.45
CA LEU A 93 -51.91 16.74 -10.34
C LEU A 93 -52.66 16.20 -11.59
N ILE A 94 -52.30 14.94 -11.91
CA ILE A 94 -53.13 13.78 -12.34
C ILE A 94 -53.39 13.53 -13.84
N ALA A 95 -52.93 12.33 -14.25
CA ALA A 95 -53.46 11.36 -15.24
C ALA A 95 -53.57 11.81 -16.72
N ASP A 96 -53.49 10.96 -17.75
CA ASP A 96 -53.51 9.50 -17.85
C ASP A 96 -53.01 9.05 -19.24
N HIS A 97 -52.68 7.75 -19.34
CA HIS A 97 -52.78 6.85 -20.51
C HIS A 97 -52.39 7.27 -21.96
N ARG A 98 -51.28 6.64 -22.46
CA ARG A 98 -51.13 5.71 -23.63
C ARG A 98 -52.10 5.81 -24.85
N PRO A 99 -51.79 5.19 -26.02
CA PRO A 99 -50.52 4.96 -26.73
C PRO A 99 -50.64 5.08 -28.29
N CYS A 100 -49.51 4.86 -29.00
CA CYS A 100 -49.33 4.21 -30.30
C CYS A 100 -50.14 4.62 -31.57
N ALA A 101 -49.41 5.07 -32.61
CA ALA A 101 -49.60 4.70 -34.03
C ALA A 101 -48.42 5.29 -34.84
N THR A 102 -47.53 4.48 -35.43
CA THR A 102 -47.47 4.15 -36.88
C THR A 102 -47.67 5.39 -37.77
N SER A 103 -46.83 5.76 -38.73
CA SER A 103 -45.99 5.00 -39.65
C SER A 103 -45.14 5.98 -40.48
N TYR A 104 -43.98 5.55 -40.95
CA TYR A 104 -43.17 6.24 -41.98
C TYR A 104 -43.87 6.19 -43.35
N PRO A 105 -43.55 7.13 -44.27
CA PRO A 105 -42.50 6.82 -45.24
C PRO A 105 -41.50 7.97 -45.46
N CYS A 106 -40.21 7.62 -45.39
CA CYS A 106 -39.10 8.45 -45.84
C CYS A 106 -39.09 8.59 -47.36
N ARG A 107 -39.13 9.83 -47.87
CA ARG A 107 -38.51 10.21 -49.14
C ARG A 107 -37.86 11.59 -49.04
N GLY A 108 -36.53 11.59 -49.20
CA GLY A 108 -35.76 12.58 -49.96
C GLY A 108 -35.60 13.99 -49.39
N ALA A 109 -34.39 14.32 -48.93
CA ALA A 109 -33.57 15.37 -49.55
C ALA A 109 -32.22 15.47 -48.85
N LEU A 110 -31.15 15.21 -49.61
CA LEU A 110 -29.77 15.53 -49.27
C LEU A 110 -29.61 17.05 -49.15
N ALA A 111 -29.24 17.53 -47.97
CA ALA A 111 -28.67 18.86 -47.78
C ALA A 111 -27.34 18.73 -47.03
N ALA A 112 -26.27 19.02 -47.76
CA ALA A 112 -24.89 18.95 -47.32
C ALA A 112 -24.60 20.03 -46.27
N HIS A 113 -24.40 19.63 -45.01
CA HIS A 113 -23.72 20.49 -44.03
C HIS A 113 -22.21 20.32 -44.15
N ARG A 114 -21.59 21.24 -44.89
CA ARG A 114 -20.15 21.52 -44.84
C ARG A 114 -19.76 21.88 -43.41
N ARG A 115 -19.13 20.94 -42.68
CA ARG A 115 -18.38 21.28 -41.47
C ARG A 115 -17.06 21.92 -41.89
N ARG A 116 -16.83 23.14 -41.40
CA ARG A 116 -15.54 23.84 -41.46
C ARG A 116 -14.50 22.97 -40.74
N ALA A 117 -13.60 22.37 -41.51
CA ALA A 117 -12.39 21.76 -40.99
C ALA A 117 -11.52 22.87 -40.40
N GLY A 118 -11.50 22.95 -39.07
CA GLY A 118 -10.50 23.70 -38.32
C GLY A 118 -9.15 23.00 -38.48
N ARG A 119 -8.16 23.79 -38.86
CA ARG A 119 -6.80 23.39 -39.25
C ARG A 119 -6.18 22.47 -38.20
N ASN A 120 -5.67 21.32 -38.67
CA ASN A 120 -4.80 20.43 -37.92
C ASN A 120 -3.60 21.22 -37.37
N ALA A 121 -3.57 21.42 -36.05
CA ALA A 121 -2.31 21.60 -35.36
C ALA A 121 -1.59 20.24 -35.44
N ALA A 122 -0.60 20.15 -36.31
CA ALA A 122 0.36 19.05 -36.30
C ALA A 122 1.00 19.04 -34.91
N TYR A 123 0.64 18.06 -34.09
CA TYR A 123 1.40 17.76 -32.88
C TYR A 123 2.80 17.36 -33.33
N PRO A 124 3.87 17.99 -32.80
CA PRO A 124 5.22 17.61 -33.18
C PRO A 124 5.43 16.14 -32.85
N CYS A 125 5.71 15.36 -33.89
CA CYS A 125 6.27 14.03 -33.79
C CYS A 125 7.60 14.14 -33.04
N GLY A 126 7.62 13.69 -31.79
CA GLY A 126 8.80 13.73 -30.93
C GLY A 126 8.48 14.17 -29.50
N MET A 127 7.74 13.35 -28.74
CA MET A 127 7.71 13.40 -27.28
C MET A 127 7.17 12.07 -26.71
N VAL A 128 8.12 11.21 -26.31
CA VAL A 128 8.02 9.99 -25.48
C VAL A 128 6.87 9.02 -25.83
N THR A 129 7.11 8.12 -26.78
CA THR A 129 6.32 6.89 -26.92
C THR A 129 6.43 6.08 -25.64
N SER A 130 5.27 5.72 -25.08
CA SER A 130 5.06 5.02 -23.80
C SER A 130 6.17 4.01 -23.45
N SER A 131 7.17 4.44 -22.67
CA SER A 131 8.33 3.64 -22.22
C SER A 131 7.93 2.67 -21.10
N ARG A 132 6.92 1.85 -21.38
CA ARG A 132 6.55 0.72 -20.54
C ARG A 132 7.02 -0.54 -21.25
N LEU A 133 7.61 -1.45 -20.50
CA LEU A 133 8.01 -2.76 -21.01
C LEU A 133 7.41 -3.82 -20.11
N LEU A 134 6.84 -4.85 -20.71
CA LEU A 134 6.17 -5.95 -20.01
C LEU A 134 6.85 -7.26 -20.41
N ALA A 135 7.21 -8.06 -19.41
CA ALA A 135 7.73 -9.41 -19.61
C ALA A 135 6.95 -10.44 -18.80
N LEU A 136 6.74 -11.61 -19.40
CA LEU A 136 6.26 -12.80 -18.70
C LEU A 136 7.42 -13.54 -18.03
N LEU A 137 7.13 -14.52 -17.16
CA LEU A 137 8.13 -15.24 -16.37
C LEU A 137 9.07 -16.14 -17.20
N ASP A 138 8.73 -16.42 -18.45
CA ASP A 138 9.63 -17.09 -19.40
C ASP A 138 10.67 -16.12 -20.01
N GLY A 139 10.54 -14.81 -19.76
CA GLY A 139 11.40 -13.76 -20.30
C GLY A 139 10.90 -13.16 -21.62
N SER A 140 9.76 -13.62 -22.15
CA SER A 140 9.18 -13.04 -23.35
C SER A 140 8.72 -11.61 -23.11
N LEU A 141 9.20 -10.69 -23.95
CA LEU A 141 8.69 -9.31 -24.00
C LEU A 141 7.41 -9.29 -24.82
N ILE A 142 6.39 -8.65 -24.28
CA ILE A 142 5.09 -8.50 -24.93
C ILE A 142 4.70 -7.02 -24.94
N ASP A 143 3.90 -6.63 -25.94
CA ASP A 143 3.34 -5.27 -25.99
C ASP A 143 2.52 -5.03 -24.70
N PRO A 144 2.84 -3.99 -23.91
CA PRO A 144 2.08 -3.64 -22.72
C PRO A 144 0.58 -3.36 -22.96
N ALA A 145 0.16 -3.10 -24.20
CA ALA A 145 -1.25 -2.97 -24.57
C ALA A 145 -1.96 -4.32 -24.72
N THR A 146 -1.22 -5.43 -24.74
CA THR A 146 -1.78 -6.79 -24.83
C THR A 146 -2.48 -7.15 -23.51
N PRO A 147 -3.76 -7.55 -23.52
CA PRO A 147 -4.43 -8.05 -22.32
C PRO A 147 -3.79 -9.36 -21.83
N ILE A 148 -3.23 -9.36 -20.63
CA ILE A 148 -2.57 -10.55 -20.02
C ILE A 148 -3.35 -11.17 -18.85
N VAL A 149 -4.34 -10.45 -18.34
CA VAL A 149 -5.20 -10.91 -17.24
C VAL A 149 -6.63 -11.01 -17.74
N HIS A 150 -7.31 -12.08 -17.33
CA HIS A 150 -8.73 -12.28 -17.63
C HIS A 150 -9.60 -11.43 -16.70
N ALA A 151 -10.83 -11.15 -17.13
CA ALA A 151 -11.79 -10.36 -16.36
C ALA A 151 -12.20 -11.02 -15.03
N ASP A 152 -12.00 -12.33 -14.92
CA ASP A 152 -12.28 -13.16 -13.73
C ASP A 152 -11.01 -13.46 -12.91
N ASP A 153 -9.87 -12.81 -13.19
CA ASP A 153 -8.67 -12.95 -12.35
C ASP A 153 -8.92 -12.34 -10.95
N LEU A 154 -8.63 -13.11 -9.90
CA LEU A 154 -8.85 -12.73 -8.51
C LEU A 154 -7.96 -11.57 -8.05
N GLY A 155 -6.80 -11.39 -8.68
CA GLY A 155 -5.99 -10.18 -8.51
C GLY A 155 -6.71 -8.92 -8.96
N VAL A 156 -7.56 -9.02 -9.99
CA VAL A 156 -8.38 -7.91 -10.50
C VAL A 156 -9.67 -7.76 -9.70
N VAL A 157 -10.41 -8.86 -9.50
CA VAL A 157 -11.75 -8.84 -8.90
C VAL A 157 -11.72 -8.61 -7.39
N ARG A 158 -10.69 -9.13 -6.70
CA ARG A 158 -10.60 -9.09 -5.22
C ARG A 158 -9.31 -8.47 -4.69
N GLY A 159 -8.35 -8.13 -5.55
CA GLY A 159 -7.00 -7.72 -5.11
C GLY A 159 -6.20 -8.87 -4.49
N ASP A 160 -6.57 -10.11 -4.82
CA ASP A 160 -5.97 -11.33 -4.26
C ASP A 160 -4.69 -11.70 -5.00
N GLY A 161 -3.59 -11.13 -4.52
CA GLY A 161 -2.27 -11.28 -5.08
C GLY A 161 -1.25 -10.44 -4.32
N VAL A 162 0.00 -10.57 -4.72
CA VAL A 162 1.13 -9.86 -4.12
C VAL A 162 1.93 -9.14 -5.21
N PHE A 163 2.65 -8.09 -4.81
CA PHE A 163 3.53 -7.39 -5.72
C PHE A 163 4.78 -6.87 -5.03
N GLU A 164 5.80 -6.59 -5.83
CA GLU A 164 6.97 -5.84 -5.41
C GLU A 164 7.26 -4.69 -6.35
N THR A 165 8.01 -3.71 -5.88
CA THR A 165 8.49 -2.61 -6.73
C THR A 165 9.93 -2.31 -6.35
N LEU A 166 10.82 -2.46 -7.32
CA LEU A 166 12.25 -2.24 -7.17
C LEU A 166 12.70 -1.17 -8.16
N LEU A 167 13.78 -0.50 -7.81
CA LEU A 167 14.42 0.52 -8.63
C LEU A 167 15.65 -0.12 -9.28
N ALA A 168 15.79 0.04 -10.60
CA ALA A 168 17.03 -0.23 -11.30
C ALA A 168 17.69 1.10 -11.69
N ILE A 169 19.01 1.16 -11.53
CA ILE A 169 19.84 2.32 -11.89
C ILE A 169 20.96 1.78 -12.79
N ASP A 170 21.14 2.40 -13.95
CA ASP A 170 22.19 2.03 -14.92
C ASP A 170 22.23 0.52 -15.24
N GLY A 171 21.06 -0.11 -15.44
CA GLY A 171 20.94 -1.54 -15.74
C GLY A 171 20.78 -2.45 -14.52
N GLU A 172 21.16 -1.98 -13.33
CA GLU A 172 21.28 -2.84 -12.15
C GLU A 172 20.09 -2.71 -11.18
N PRO A 173 19.33 -3.79 -10.92
CA PRO A 173 18.23 -3.77 -9.97
C PRO A 173 18.74 -3.72 -8.52
N ARG A 174 18.29 -2.70 -7.77
CA ARG A 174 18.64 -2.54 -6.35
C ARG A 174 17.89 -3.51 -5.46
N ASP A 175 18.63 -4.13 -4.52
CA ASP A 175 18.10 -5.01 -3.49
C ASP A 175 17.17 -6.11 -4.05
N LEU A 176 17.50 -6.65 -5.24
CA LEU A 176 16.69 -7.63 -5.98
C LEU A 176 16.31 -8.85 -5.12
N GLU A 177 17.30 -9.47 -4.48
CA GLU A 177 17.07 -10.67 -3.67
C GLU A 177 16.15 -10.41 -2.46
N PRO A 178 16.38 -9.35 -1.64
CA PRO A 178 15.41 -8.93 -0.63
C PRO A 178 13.99 -8.72 -1.16
N HIS A 179 13.82 -8.16 -2.37
CA HIS A 179 12.51 -8.01 -2.99
C HIS A 179 11.87 -9.37 -3.31
N LEU A 180 12.61 -10.31 -3.91
CA LEU A 180 12.09 -11.66 -4.21
C LEU A 180 11.76 -12.44 -2.94
N GLU A 181 12.55 -12.31 -1.88
CA GLU A 181 12.30 -12.92 -0.58
C GLU A 181 11.00 -12.38 0.06
N ARG A 182 10.79 -11.05 0.03
CA ARG A 182 9.57 -10.44 0.57
C ARG A 182 8.33 -10.75 -0.27
N LEU A 183 8.49 -10.91 -1.59
CA LEU A 183 7.42 -11.40 -2.46
C LEU A 183 6.98 -12.80 -2.03
N ALA A 184 7.92 -13.72 -1.80
CA ALA A 184 7.64 -15.08 -1.32
C ALA A 184 7.03 -15.10 0.08
N ALA A 185 7.52 -14.25 0.99
CA ALA A 185 6.95 -14.11 2.33
C ALA A 185 5.49 -13.59 2.28
N SER A 186 5.22 -12.58 1.44
CA SER A 186 3.85 -12.07 1.22
C SER A 186 2.95 -13.14 0.60
N ALA A 187 3.44 -13.86 -0.41
CA ALA A 187 2.69 -14.94 -1.05
C ALA A 187 2.29 -16.03 -0.05
N LYS A 188 3.21 -16.39 0.86
CA LYS A 188 2.94 -17.35 1.94
C LYS A 188 1.83 -16.87 2.89
N LEU A 189 1.81 -15.59 3.27
CA LEU A 189 0.75 -15.04 4.13
C LEU A 189 -0.63 -15.13 3.48
N LEU A 190 -0.69 -15.02 2.16
CA LEU A 190 -1.93 -15.15 1.38
C LEU A 190 -2.23 -16.60 0.99
N SER A 191 -1.41 -17.57 1.38
CA SER A 191 -1.53 -18.96 0.90
C SER A 191 -1.55 -19.05 -0.64
N LEU A 192 -0.71 -18.26 -1.30
CA LEU A 192 -0.46 -18.35 -2.74
C LEU A 192 0.62 -19.39 -3.04
N PRO A 193 0.70 -19.91 -4.28
CA PRO A 193 1.85 -20.69 -4.72
C PRO A 193 3.16 -19.94 -4.49
N VAL A 194 4.22 -20.69 -4.20
CA VAL A 194 5.56 -20.11 -4.04
C VAL A 194 5.96 -19.43 -5.34
N PRO A 195 6.36 -18.13 -5.32
CA PRO A 195 6.79 -17.43 -6.52
C PRO A 195 7.96 -18.11 -7.25
N ASP A 196 7.90 -18.20 -8.58
CA ASP A 196 9.04 -18.65 -9.40
C ASP A 196 10.11 -17.54 -9.44
N ALA A 197 10.99 -17.54 -8.42
CA ALA A 197 12.07 -16.57 -8.32
C ALA A 197 12.99 -16.57 -9.56
N ALA A 198 13.21 -17.73 -10.20
CA ALA A 198 14.01 -17.79 -11.42
C ALA A 198 13.28 -17.11 -12.59
N GLY A 199 11.97 -17.31 -12.71
CA GLY A 199 11.13 -16.64 -13.69
C GLY A 199 11.04 -15.13 -13.51
N TYR A 200 10.90 -14.65 -12.28
CA TYR A 200 10.96 -13.21 -12.02
C TYR A 200 12.32 -12.62 -12.37
N ARG A 201 13.44 -13.30 -12.08
CA ARG A 201 14.77 -12.85 -12.53
C ARG A 201 14.86 -12.75 -14.06
N ARG A 202 14.36 -13.75 -14.79
CA ARG A 202 14.31 -13.72 -16.26
C ARG A 202 13.47 -12.55 -16.78
N ALA A 203 12.26 -12.36 -16.23
CA ALA A 203 11.36 -11.28 -16.63
C ALA A 203 11.96 -9.89 -16.35
N ILE A 204 12.56 -9.70 -15.16
CA ILE A 204 13.25 -8.46 -14.79
C ILE A 204 14.44 -8.22 -15.73
N ALA A 205 15.28 -9.23 -15.98
CA ALA A 205 16.40 -9.09 -16.91
C ALA A 205 15.94 -8.73 -18.33
N ALA A 206 14.83 -9.31 -18.80
CA ALA A 206 14.26 -8.99 -20.11
C ALA A 206 13.82 -7.52 -20.22
N VAL A 207 13.04 -7.02 -19.24
CA VAL A 207 12.61 -5.61 -19.28
C VAL A 207 13.75 -4.62 -19.08
N LEU A 208 14.76 -4.96 -18.27
CA LEU A 208 15.95 -4.09 -18.07
C LEU A 208 16.89 -4.14 -19.28
N GLY A 209 17.03 -5.28 -19.95
CA GLY A 209 17.83 -5.41 -21.17
C GLY A 209 17.24 -4.66 -22.37
N ALA A 210 15.92 -4.46 -22.39
CA ALA A 210 15.22 -3.67 -23.41
C ALA A 210 14.97 -2.21 -22.99
N TRP A 211 15.33 -1.82 -21.76
CA TRP A 211 15.12 -0.46 -21.25
C TRP A 211 16.04 0.55 -21.96
N PRO A 212 15.56 1.74 -22.37
CA PRO A 212 16.36 2.73 -23.08
C PRO A 212 17.26 3.53 -22.12
N TRP A 213 18.31 2.89 -21.60
CA TRP A 213 19.23 3.50 -20.62
C TRP A 213 19.92 4.78 -21.10
N ALA A 214 20.06 4.96 -22.42
CA ALA A 214 20.59 6.19 -23.01
C ALA A 214 19.68 7.41 -22.75
N ASP A 215 18.37 7.18 -22.62
CA ASP A 215 17.36 8.24 -22.44
C ASP A 215 16.85 8.32 -20.98
N ALA A 216 16.96 7.22 -20.23
CA ALA A 216 16.48 7.13 -18.85
C ALA A 216 17.39 6.25 -17.98
N GLN A 217 18.15 6.89 -17.08
CA GLN A 217 19.11 6.25 -16.15
C GLN A 217 18.45 5.45 -15.02
N GLU A 218 17.14 5.58 -14.84
CA GLU A 218 16.39 4.89 -13.79
C GLU A 218 15.14 4.23 -14.36
N ALA A 219 14.86 3.01 -13.89
CA ALA A 219 13.65 2.26 -14.20
C ALA A 219 12.99 1.74 -12.92
N LEU A 220 11.68 1.94 -12.76
CA LEU A 220 10.91 1.18 -11.78
C LEU A 220 10.46 -0.12 -12.40
N VAL A 221 10.75 -1.23 -11.73
CA VAL A 221 10.23 -2.55 -12.11
C VAL A 221 9.23 -2.98 -11.06
N ARG A 222 7.99 -3.21 -11.48
CA ARG A 222 6.94 -3.81 -10.66
C ARG A 222 6.75 -5.26 -11.07
N ILE A 223 6.91 -6.18 -10.12
CA ILE A 223 6.59 -7.58 -10.33
C ILE A 223 5.30 -7.91 -9.59
N VAL A 224 4.45 -8.75 -10.19
CA VAL A 224 3.13 -9.09 -9.69
C VAL A 224 2.95 -10.61 -9.72
N GLN A 225 2.24 -11.14 -8.72
CA GLN A 225 1.67 -12.48 -8.73
C GLN A 225 0.20 -12.40 -8.30
N THR A 226 -0.71 -12.96 -9.10
CA THR A 226 -2.13 -13.07 -8.72
C THR A 226 -2.43 -14.48 -8.20
N ARG A 227 -3.58 -14.68 -7.53
CA ARG A 227 -4.09 -16.04 -7.30
C ARG A 227 -4.47 -16.74 -8.61
N GLY A 228 -4.75 -16.00 -9.67
CA GLY A 228 -5.27 -16.55 -10.93
C GLY A 228 -6.79 -16.40 -11.01
N ARG A 229 -7.42 -17.18 -11.90
CA ARG A 229 -8.84 -17.02 -12.27
C ARG A 229 -9.80 -17.56 -11.19
N ASP A 230 -10.95 -16.91 -11.05
CA ASP A 230 -12.05 -17.40 -10.22
C ASP A 230 -12.72 -18.61 -10.88
N VAL A 231 -12.56 -19.77 -10.26
CA VAL A 231 -13.09 -21.05 -10.74
C VAL A 231 -14.46 -21.38 -10.14
N GLY A 232 -15.06 -20.45 -9.38
CA GLY A 232 -16.43 -20.57 -8.87
C GLY A 232 -16.63 -21.67 -7.83
N ARG A 233 -15.56 -22.12 -7.16
CA ARG A 233 -15.58 -23.29 -6.25
C ARG A 233 -16.11 -22.98 -4.84
N GLY A 234 -16.58 -21.76 -4.58
CA GLY A 234 -17.19 -21.35 -3.31
C GLY A 234 -16.17 -21.05 -2.20
N PRO A 235 -16.63 -20.70 -0.98
CA PRO A 235 -15.75 -20.36 0.13
C PRO A 235 -14.82 -21.51 0.53
N GLY A 236 -13.53 -21.22 0.71
CA GLY A 236 -12.50 -22.20 1.04
C GLY A 236 -11.72 -22.74 -0.17
N SER A 237 -12.20 -22.46 -1.40
CA SER A 237 -11.49 -22.82 -2.63
C SER A 237 -10.27 -21.96 -2.91
N GLU A 238 -10.03 -20.91 -2.11
CA GLU A 238 -8.80 -20.12 -2.15
C GLU A 238 -7.56 -20.96 -1.81
N LEU A 239 -7.75 -22.12 -1.17
CA LEU A 239 -6.71 -23.11 -0.88
C LEU A 239 -6.50 -24.13 -2.02
N ASP A 240 -7.41 -24.18 -2.99
CA ASP A 240 -7.25 -25.06 -4.14
C ASP A 240 -6.07 -24.57 -4.98
N PRO A 241 -5.34 -25.48 -5.65
CA PRO A 241 -4.34 -25.08 -6.63
C PRO A 241 -5.01 -24.15 -7.65
N PRO A 242 -4.37 -23.02 -8.00
CA PRO A 242 -4.96 -22.13 -8.98
C PRO A 242 -5.07 -22.84 -10.33
N ASP A 243 -6.18 -22.61 -11.03
CA ASP A 243 -6.32 -23.11 -12.40
C ASP A 243 -5.21 -22.51 -13.28
N ALA A 244 -4.57 -23.36 -14.08
CA ALA A 244 -3.42 -23.00 -14.94
C ALA A 244 -3.76 -22.01 -16.09
N GLY A 245 -4.94 -21.38 -16.05
CA GLY A 245 -5.41 -20.44 -17.06
C GLY A 245 -4.88 -19.03 -16.82
N GLY A 246 -3.65 -18.75 -17.25
CA GLY A 246 -3.08 -17.40 -17.26
C GLY A 246 -1.59 -17.36 -16.86
N PRO A 247 -0.87 -16.26 -17.13
CA PRO A 247 0.56 -16.18 -16.84
C PRO A 247 0.90 -16.22 -15.33
N GLY A 248 -0.07 -15.93 -14.44
CA GLY A 248 0.07 -16.02 -12.98
C GLY A 248 1.03 -14.99 -12.35
N GLY A 249 1.95 -14.43 -13.12
CA GLY A 249 2.85 -13.36 -12.73
C GLY A 249 3.58 -12.72 -13.92
N TRP A 250 4.10 -11.51 -13.72
CA TRP A 250 4.77 -10.71 -14.76
C TRP A 250 5.66 -9.64 -14.14
N ALA A 251 6.52 -9.02 -14.97
CA ALA A 251 7.31 -7.84 -14.64
C ALA A 251 6.97 -6.68 -15.57
N LEU A 252 6.74 -5.49 -15.01
CA LEU A 252 6.45 -4.26 -15.74
C LEU A 252 7.50 -3.21 -15.39
N ALA A 253 8.31 -2.78 -16.37
CA ALA A 253 9.20 -1.63 -16.23
C ALA A 253 8.52 -0.35 -16.71
N PHE A 254 8.74 0.77 -16.01
CA PHE A 254 8.19 2.08 -16.33
C PHE A 254 9.02 3.20 -15.69
N PRO A 255 8.93 4.45 -16.21
CA PRO A 255 9.75 5.55 -15.69
C PRO A 255 9.23 6.02 -14.33
N LEU A 256 10.13 6.58 -13.51
CA LEU A 256 9.72 7.30 -12.33
C LEU A 256 8.95 8.56 -12.73
N SER A 257 7.97 8.95 -11.91
CA SER A 257 7.32 10.23 -12.13
C SER A 257 8.30 11.36 -11.78
N PRO A 258 8.32 12.47 -12.56
CA PRO A 258 9.15 13.63 -12.22
C PRO A 258 8.87 14.19 -10.82
N ALA A 259 7.65 14.02 -10.31
CA ALA A 259 7.28 14.41 -8.95
C ALA A 259 8.04 13.60 -7.89
N VAL A 260 8.12 12.28 -8.05
CA VAL A 260 8.88 11.40 -7.13
C VAL A 260 10.37 11.72 -7.16
N VAL A 261 10.94 11.98 -8.35
CA VAL A 261 12.35 12.37 -8.46
C VAL A 261 12.61 13.69 -7.73
N ARG A 262 11.75 14.70 -7.90
CA ARG A 262 11.89 15.99 -7.19
C ARG A 262 11.78 15.85 -5.66
N GLN A 263 10.98 14.91 -5.16
CA GLN A 263 10.83 14.70 -3.70
C GLN A 263 12.13 14.28 -3.01
N ARG A 264 13.10 13.74 -3.76
CA ARG A 264 14.43 13.38 -3.22
C ARG A 264 15.20 14.60 -2.73
N SER A 265 15.12 15.71 -3.45
CA SER A 265 15.87 16.95 -3.16
C SER A 265 15.01 18.06 -2.55
N ALA A 266 13.77 18.22 -3.01
CA ALA A 266 12.85 19.24 -2.52
C ALA A 266 12.05 18.80 -1.29
N GLY A 267 12.12 17.51 -0.94
CA GLY A 267 11.39 16.93 0.17
C GLY A 267 9.92 16.63 -0.13
N VAL A 268 9.23 16.13 0.89
CA VAL A 268 7.83 15.69 0.86
C VAL A 268 7.04 16.41 1.95
N ARG A 269 5.86 16.91 1.60
CA ARG A 269 4.87 17.43 2.57
C ARG A 269 3.93 16.29 2.94
N VAL A 270 3.69 16.08 4.23
CA VAL A 270 2.87 14.96 4.70
C VAL A 270 1.70 15.42 5.56
N LEU A 271 0.62 14.65 5.53
CA LEU A 271 -0.41 14.71 6.58
C LEU A 271 -0.23 13.56 7.56
N LEU A 272 -0.60 13.78 8.81
CA LEU A 272 -0.79 12.70 9.78
C LEU A 272 -2.22 12.18 9.67
N LEU A 273 -2.36 10.89 9.38
CA LEU A 273 -3.67 10.24 9.23
C LEU A 273 -3.82 9.10 10.23
N ASP A 274 -4.97 9.02 10.90
CA ASP A 274 -5.22 7.91 11.82
C ASP A 274 -5.45 6.60 11.04
N ARG A 275 -4.74 5.53 11.42
CA ARG A 275 -4.76 4.23 10.73
C ARG A 275 -5.96 3.37 11.09
N GLY A 276 -6.48 3.57 12.31
CA GLY A 276 -7.65 2.90 12.85
C GLY A 276 -7.40 1.60 13.63
N PHE A 277 -6.15 1.21 13.85
CA PHE A 277 -5.79 0.03 14.67
C PHE A 277 -4.44 0.19 15.35
N GLU A 278 -4.21 -0.56 16.43
CA GLU A 278 -2.89 -0.73 17.02
C GLU A 278 -2.08 -1.81 16.31
N GLY A 279 -0.79 -1.55 16.11
CA GLY A 279 0.09 -2.45 15.38
C GLY A 279 0.28 -3.81 16.08
N ASP A 280 0.43 -3.78 17.41
CA ASP A 280 0.62 -4.96 18.26
C ASP A 280 -0.68 -5.78 18.42
N GLU A 281 -1.85 -5.13 18.37
CA GLU A 281 -3.14 -5.80 18.32
C GLU A 281 -3.36 -6.57 17.01
N ILE A 282 -2.92 -6.02 15.87
CA ILE A 282 -3.12 -6.67 14.57
C ILE A 282 -2.03 -7.67 14.18
N ALA A 283 -0.80 -7.52 14.70
CA ALA A 283 0.31 -8.41 14.42
C ALA A 283 0.02 -9.91 14.66
N PRO A 284 -0.69 -10.32 15.73
CA PRO A 284 -1.04 -11.73 15.97
C PRO A 284 -2.27 -12.21 15.18
N LEU A 285 -2.91 -11.36 14.35
CA LEU A 285 -4.15 -11.68 13.64
C LEU A 285 -3.86 -11.95 12.14
N PRO A 286 -3.47 -13.18 11.75
CA PRO A 286 -2.96 -13.46 10.41
C PRO A 286 -3.99 -13.20 9.29
N TRP A 287 -5.28 -13.23 9.58
CA TRP A 287 -6.34 -12.90 8.61
C TRP A 287 -6.39 -11.40 8.25
N LEU A 288 -5.71 -10.52 8.99
CA LEU A 288 -5.52 -9.12 8.62
C LEU A 288 -4.30 -8.92 7.70
N LEU A 289 -3.58 -9.99 7.38
CA LEU A 289 -2.40 -10.00 6.53
C LEU A 289 -1.33 -8.96 6.95
N PRO A 290 -0.99 -8.85 8.26
CA PRO A 290 -0.04 -7.85 8.73
C PRO A 290 1.32 -8.06 8.04
N GLY A 291 1.85 -6.97 7.46
CA GLY A 291 3.14 -6.99 6.78
C GLY A 291 3.16 -7.65 5.39
N ALA A 292 2.02 -8.09 4.84
CA ALA A 292 1.96 -8.59 3.46
C ALA A 292 1.86 -7.43 2.46
N LYS A 293 2.63 -7.49 1.37
CA LYS A 293 2.56 -6.51 0.27
C LYS A 293 1.57 -6.94 -0.81
N THR A 294 0.28 -6.72 -0.54
CA THR A 294 -0.84 -7.23 -1.37
C THR A 294 -1.24 -6.29 -2.51
N LEU A 295 -1.98 -6.79 -3.50
CA LEU A 295 -2.58 -5.96 -4.56
C LEU A 295 -3.76 -5.10 -4.06
N SER A 296 -4.30 -5.38 -2.87
CA SER A 296 -5.40 -4.65 -2.21
C SER A 296 -4.98 -3.28 -1.65
N TYR A 297 -4.44 -2.41 -2.51
CA TYR A 297 -3.88 -1.10 -2.17
C TYR A 297 -4.91 0.05 -2.12
N GLY A 298 -6.22 -0.26 -2.15
CA GLY A 298 -7.28 0.74 -2.22
C GLY A 298 -7.22 1.79 -1.10
N VAL A 299 -6.95 1.36 0.13
CA VAL A 299 -6.81 2.26 1.31
C VAL A 299 -5.56 3.13 1.19
N ASN A 300 -4.41 2.55 0.82
CA ASN A 300 -3.16 3.28 0.61
C ASN A 300 -3.33 4.37 -0.47
N MET A 301 -4.01 4.03 -1.58
CA MET A 301 -4.28 4.99 -2.65
C MET A 301 -5.33 6.04 -2.25
N ALA A 302 -6.30 5.70 -1.40
CA ALA A 302 -7.25 6.66 -0.85
C ALA A 302 -6.56 7.67 0.07
N ALA A 303 -5.65 7.23 0.93
CA ALA A 303 -4.83 8.10 1.78
C ALA A 303 -3.98 9.07 0.94
N GLY A 304 -3.31 8.58 -0.11
CA GLY A 304 -2.56 9.44 -1.03
C GLY A 304 -3.43 10.47 -1.76
N ARG A 305 -4.63 10.08 -2.23
CA ARG A 305 -5.59 11.02 -2.83
C ARG A 305 -6.08 12.07 -1.82
N TYR A 306 -6.34 11.66 -0.58
CA TYR A 306 -6.75 12.57 0.48
C TYR A 306 -5.64 13.58 0.80
N ALA A 307 -4.38 13.12 0.94
CA ALA A 307 -3.23 13.99 1.12
C ALA A 307 -3.10 15.02 -0.01
N ALA A 308 -3.16 14.57 -1.26
CA ALA A 308 -3.10 15.44 -2.44
C ALA A 308 -4.22 16.49 -2.46
N ALA A 309 -5.46 16.09 -2.14
CA ALA A 309 -6.60 17.00 -2.09
C ALA A 309 -6.47 18.07 -0.99
N ASN A 310 -5.64 17.83 0.01
CA ASN A 310 -5.40 18.73 1.15
C ASN A 310 -3.99 19.34 1.11
N GLY A 311 -3.38 19.42 -0.08
CA GLY A 311 -2.14 20.16 -0.30
C GLY A 311 -0.85 19.47 0.17
N ALA A 312 -0.92 18.19 0.55
CA ALA A 312 0.24 17.38 0.88
C ALA A 312 0.62 16.43 -0.27
N ASP A 313 1.82 15.89 -0.22
CA ASP A 313 2.37 14.97 -1.23
C ASP A 313 2.23 13.49 -0.83
N ASP A 314 2.14 13.21 0.48
CA ASP A 314 1.93 11.88 1.04
C ASP A 314 1.31 11.98 2.45
N ALA A 315 1.23 10.85 3.16
CA ALA A 315 0.82 10.79 4.55
C ALA A 315 1.76 9.93 5.41
N ILE A 316 1.68 10.12 6.73
CA ILE A 316 2.21 9.20 7.74
C ILE A 316 1.02 8.72 8.56
N PHE A 317 0.86 7.39 8.66
CA PHE A 317 -0.17 6.80 9.47
C PHE A 317 0.18 6.87 10.97
N VAL A 318 -0.84 7.05 11.80
CA VAL A 318 -0.74 7.10 13.26
C VAL A 318 -1.71 6.09 13.86
N SER A 319 -1.27 5.32 14.86
CA SER A 319 -2.13 4.41 15.62
C SER A 319 -3.09 5.17 16.55
N PRO A 320 -4.18 4.53 17.04
CA PRO A 320 -5.05 5.13 18.05
C PRO A 320 -4.33 5.61 19.33
N SER A 321 -3.23 4.95 19.72
CA SER A 321 -2.35 5.30 20.84
C SER A 321 -1.46 6.51 20.56
N GLY A 322 -1.49 7.04 19.34
CA GLY A 322 -0.74 8.22 18.95
C GLY A 322 0.69 7.93 18.48
N ASN A 323 1.04 6.67 18.21
CA ASN A 323 2.34 6.29 17.67
C ASN A 323 2.34 6.35 16.13
N ILE A 324 3.41 6.87 15.54
CA ILE A 324 3.57 6.85 14.08
C ILE A 324 3.88 5.43 13.60
N LEU A 325 3.42 5.12 12.39
CA LEU A 325 3.52 3.80 11.78
C LEU A 325 4.37 3.90 10.49
N GLU A 326 3.74 3.82 9.33
CA GLU A 326 4.38 3.95 8.03
C GLU A 326 3.62 4.97 7.17
N GLY A 327 4.20 5.37 6.04
CA GLY A 327 3.44 6.04 4.99
C GLY A 327 2.67 5.04 4.13
N PRO A 328 1.67 5.46 3.35
CA PRO A 328 0.92 4.59 2.45
C PRO A 328 1.77 3.75 1.48
N THR A 329 2.97 4.23 1.14
CA THR A 329 3.87 3.56 0.17
C THR A 329 5.33 3.54 0.62
N SER A 330 5.62 3.81 1.89
CA SER A 330 6.98 4.08 2.38
C SER A 330 7.14 3.78 3.87
N GLY A 331 8.33 3.33 4.26
CA GLY A 331 8.73 3.32 5.68
C GLY A 331 9.09 4.72 6.17
N VAL A 332 9.09 4.91 7.50
CA VAL A 332 9.41 6.20 8.15
C VAL A 332 10.67 6.05 9.00
N VAL A 333 11.57 7.02 8.89
CA VAL A 333 12.74 7.17 9.77
C VAL A 333 12.73 8.58 10.36
N VAL A 334 13.04 8.71 11.65
CA VAL A 334 13.00 9.96 12.41
C VAL A 334 14.37 10.21 13.03
N ASP A 335 14.83 11.47 13.00
CA ASP A 335 16.03 11.94 13.70
C ASP A 335 15.63 12.60 15.03
N LEU A 336 15.86 11.87 16.12
CA LEU A 336 15.64 12.33 17.48
C LEU A 336 16.99 12.72 18.09
N ASP A 337 17.38 13.97 17.86
CA ASP A 337 18.62 14.55 18.41
C ASP A 337 19.90 13.79 18.05
N GLY A 338 19.96 13.26 16.83
CA GLY A 338 21.08 12.48 16.28
C GLY A 338 20.88 10.97 16.39
N GLU A 339 19.84 10.51 17.10
CA GLU A 339 19.45 9.10 17.14
C GLU A 339 18.43 8.82 16.04
N LEU A 340 18.81 7.99 15.06
CA LEU A 340 17.86 7.55 14.03
C LEU A 340 16.96 6.44 14.58
N VAL A 341 15.66 6.63 14.42
CA VAL A 341 14.62 5.71 14.89
C VAL A 341 13.63 5.39 13.79
N THR A 342 13.16 4.15 13.73
CA THR A 342 12.01 3.73 12.91
C THR A 342 11.01 2.94 13.76
N PRO A 343 9.70 2.99 13.46
CA PRO A 343 8.69 2.24 14.21
C PRO A 343 8.90 0.71 14.17
N PRO A 344 8.38 -0.03 15.18
CA PRO A 344 8.40 -1.49 15.18
C PRO A 344 7.59 -2.08 14.01
N LEU A 345 7.95 -3.29 13.57
CA LEU A 345 7.26 -4.03 12.51
C LEU A 345 5.93 -4.67 13.00
N ALA A 346 5.18 -3.95 13.81
CA ALA A 346 3.89 -4.38 14.32
C ALA A 346 2.80 -3.77 13.44
N GLY A 347 2.22 -4.59 12.55
CA GLY A 347 1.11 -4.16 11.69
C GLY A 347 1.48 -3.24 10.51
N ILE A 348 2.78 -3.11 10.21
CA ILE A 348 3.30 -2.34 9.07
C ILE A 348 4.16 -3.20 8.15
N LEU A 349 4.45 -2.71 6.94
CA LEU A 349 5.33 -3.40 6.00
C LEU A 349 6.81 -3.26 6.37
N ASP A 350 7.55 -4.37 6.35
CA ASP A 350 9.01 -4.34 6.52
C ASP A 350 9.69 -3.74 5.29
N SER A 351 10.02 -2.45 5.35
CA SER A 351 10.60 -1.70 4.23
C SER A 351 12.05 -2.13 3.95
N ILE A 352 12.30 -2.68 2.76
CA ILE A 352 13.65 -3.05 2.29
C ILE A 352 14.59 -1.85 2.30
N THR A 353 14.12 -0.64 1.98
CA THR A 353 14.96 0.57 2.02
C THR A 353 15.35 0.98 3.44
N VAL A 354 14.45 0.77 4.42
CA VAL A 354 14.78 0.94 5.84
C VAL A 354 15.76 -0.14 6.31
N ALA A 355 15.58 -1.38 5.88
CA ALA A 355 16.52 -2.47 6.16
C ALA A 355 17.91 -2.22 5.56
N HIS A 356 17.99 -1.62 4.36
CA HIS A 356 19.24 -1.18 3.76
C HIS A 356 19.94 -0.13 4.64
N LEU A 357 19.22 0.91 5.08
CA LEU A 357 19.77 1.91 6.00
C LEU A 357 20.25 1.27 7.31
N ARG A 358 19.50 0.31 7.85
CA ARG A 358 19.88 -0.42 9.07
C ARG A 358 21.20 -1.17 8.91
N ARG A 359 21.42 -1.77 7.74
CA ARG A 359 22.61 -2.57 7.43
C ARG A 359 23.84 -1.69 7.17
N GLU A 360 23.71 -0.67 6.34
CA GLU A 360 24.85 0.14 5.86
C GLU A 360 25.10 1.39 6.71
N GLY A 361 24.06 1.91 7.39
CA GLY A 361 24.11 3.12 8.19
C GLY A 361 25.15 3.13 9.32
N PRO A 362 25.38 2.05 10.08
CA PRO A 362 26.34 2.04 11.18
C PRO A 362 27.76 2.44 10.77
N ALA A 363 28.23 2.06 9.58
CA ALA A 363 29.55 2.42 9.08
C ALA A 363 29.72 3.94 8.85
N ALA A 364 28.62 4.65 8.63
CA ALA A 364 28.58 6.11 8.49
C ALA A 364 28.16 6.84 9.80
N GLY A 365 28.08 6.12 10.92
CA GLY A 365 27.59 6.67 12.18
C GLY A 365 26.08 6.96 12.19
N LEU A 366 25.31 6.28 11.34
CA LEU A 366 23.85 6.38 11.22
C LEU A 366 23.18 5.09 11.71
N ALA A 367 23.50 4.67 12.93
CA ALA A 367 22.88 3.48 13.52
C ALA A 367 21.37 3.69 13.71
N LEU A 368 20.56 2.79 13.15
CA LEU A 368 19.10 2.86 13.20
C LEU A 368 18.56 1.99 14.35
N ARG A 369 17.77 2.59 15.23
CA ARG A 369 17.04 1.88 16.30
C ARG A 369 15.59 1.64 15.92
N THR A 370 15.02 0.60 16.51
CA THR A 370 13.58 0.30 16.40
C THR A 370 12.93 0.59 17.74
N ARG A 371 11.99 1.53 17.76
CA ARG A 371 11.11 1.78 18.91
C ARG A 371 9.87 2.54 18.45
N GLU A 372 8.83 2.50 19.27
CA GLU A 372 7.68 3.38 19.09
C GLU A 372 8.10 4.84 19.10
N VAL A 373 7.45 5.65 18.27
CA VAL A 373 7.66 7.10 18.19
C VAL A 373 6.28 7.73 18.23
N THR A 374 6.05 8.58 19.22
CA THR A 374 4.77 9.28 19.33
C THR A 374 4.66 10.40 18.29
N ARG A 375 3.43 10.80 17.98
CA ARG A 375 3.13 12.01 17.19
C ARG A 375 3.88 13.23 17.72
N GLN A 376 3.94 13.37 19.05
CA GLN A 376 4.60 14.50 19.71
C GLN A 376 6.12 14.46 19.52
N GLU A 377 6.74 13.29 19.63
CA GLU A 377 8.17 13.11 19.34
C GLU A 377 8.49 13.40 17.87
N LEU A 378 7.65 12.97 16.92
CA LEU A 378 7.83 13.29 15.50
C LEU A 378 7.81 14.81 15.28
N LEU A 379 6.82 15.51 15.82
CA LEU A 379 6.70 16.98 15.69
C LEU A 379 7.89 17.71 16.36
N ALA A 380 8.46 17.12 17.41
CA ALA A 380 9.65 17.63 18.10
C ALA A 380 10.99 17.18 17.48
N ALA A 381 10.98 16.28 16.47
CA ALA A 381 12.18 15.72 15.88
C ALA A 381 12.97 16.72 15.03
N ARG A 382 14.28 16.50 14.88
CA ARG A 382 15.17 17.32 14.05
C ARG A 382 14.95 17.12 12.56
N GLY A 383 14.30 16.03 12.19
CA GLY A 383 13.83 15.74 10.85
C GLY A 383 13.28 14.33 10.74
N ALA A 384 12.70 14.02 9.59
CA ALA A 384 12.20 12.69 9.27
C ALA A 384 12.33 12.43 7.76
N TRP A 385 12.27 11.17 7.36
CA TRP A 385 12.32 10.74 5.97
C TRP A 385 11.24 9.70 5.68
N LEU A 386 10.69 9.77 4.48
CA LEU A 386 9.98 8.65 3.86
C LEU A 386 10.95 7.86 2.98
N LEU A 387 11.10 6.56 3.27
CA LEU A 387 11.98 5.64 2.54
C LEU A 387 11.17 4.60 1.76
N SER A 388 11.42 4.50 0.45
CA SER A 388 10.79 3.51 -0.44
C SER A 388 11.70 3.23 -1.64
N SER A 389 11.48 2.15 -2.39
CA SER A 389 12.33 1.84 -3.54
C SER A 389 12.36 2.96 -4.59
N GLY A 390 11.23 3.63 -4.83
CA GLY A 390 11.17 4.72 -5.80
C GLY A 390 11.74 6.05 -5.29
N ARG A 391 11.42 6.46 -4.07
CA ARG A 391 11.97 7.71 -3.50
C ARG A 391 13.41 7.54 -3.06
N ILE A 392 13.84 6.34 -2.69
CA ILE A 392 15.05 6.03 -1.96
C ILE A 392 15.02 6.72 -0.59
N ALA A 393 15.20 8.03 -0.54
CA ALA A 393 14.97 8.87 0.61
C ALA A 393 14.36 10.20 0.20
N ALA A 394 13.25 10.58 0.85
CA ALA A 394 12.66 11.91 0.73
C ALA A 394 12.56 12.55 2.12
N PRO A 395 13.23 13.70 2.37
CA PRO A 395 13.11 14.38 3.65
C PRO A 395 11.72 14.98 3.80
N VAL A 396 11.12 14.86 4.98
CA VAL A 396 9.84 15.51 5.30
C VAL A 396 10.10 16.99 5.54
N VAL A 397 9.41 17.87 4.83
CA VAL A 397 9.59 19.33 4.89
C VAL A 397 8.37 20.07 5.42
N SER A 398 7.24 19.38 5.56
CA SER A 398 6.03 19.90 6.19
C SER A 398 5.18 18.77 6.74
N ILE A 399 4.54 19.00 7.89
CA ILE A 399 3.58 18.09 8.53
C ILE A 399 2.30 18.88 8.81
N ASP A 400 1.16 18.39 8.33
CA ASP A 400 -0.17 19.00 8.55
C ASP A 400 -0.25 20.50 8.15
N GLY A 401 0.48 20.86 7.09
CA GLY A 401 0.54 22.23 6.57
C GLY A 401 1.57 23.13 7.25
N GLU A 402 2.15 22.70 8.38
CA GLU A 402 3.19 23.44 9.08
C GLU A 402 4.58 23.09 8.53
N PRO A 403 5.50 24.06 8.37
CA PRO A 403 6.88 23.79 8.01
C PRO A 403 7.57 22.84 8.99
N PHE A 404 8.37 21.91 8.47
CA PHE A 404 9.12 20.94 9.26
C PHE A 404 10.62 21.01 8.98
N ARG A 405 11.41 20.52 9.93
CA ARG A 405 12.87 20.63 9.90
C ARG A 405 13.46 19.54 9.01
N VAL A 406 14.47 19.89 8.22
CA VAL A 406 15.33 18.91 7.55
C VAL A 406 16.50 18.58 8.47
N SER A 407 16.69 17.30 8.75
CA SER A 407 17.79 16.85 9.61
C SER A 407 19.15 17.17 9.00
N PRO A 408 20.13 17.65 9.80
CA PRO A 408 21.52 17.81 9.36
C PRO A 408 22.21 16.51 8.91
N LEU A 409 21.59 15.34 9.17
CA LEU A 409 22.08 14.04 8.71
C LEU A 409 21.65 13.69 7.29
N HIS A 410 20.84 14.53 6.63
CA HIS A 410 20.23 14.20 5.33
C HIS A 410 21.25 13.81 4.26
N GLU A 411 22.31 14.61 4.05
CA GLU A 411 23.34 14.30 3.05
C GLU A 411 24.04 12.97 3.32
N ARG A 412 24.31 12.68 4.60
CA ARG A 412 24.97 11.42 4.99
C ARG A 412 24.04 10.23 4.78
N LEU A 413 22.76 10.37 5.12
CA LEU A 413 21.75 9.33 4.89
C LEU A 413 21.54 9.09 3.38
N ALA A 414 21.49 10.16 2.59
CA ALA A 414 21.36 10.09 1.14
C ALA A 414 22.57 9.41 0.49
N ALA A 415 23.79 9.67 0.98
CA ALA A 415 25.01 8.99 0.54
C ALA A 415 24.99 7.49 0.87
N VAL A 416 24.62 7.11 2.11
CA VAL A 416 24.49 5.70 2.52
C VAL A 416 23.49 4.95 1.62
N LEU A 417 22.35 5.58 1.34
CA LEU A 417 21.33 5.00 0.48
C LEU A 417 21.59 5.21 -1.01
N ARG A 418 22.73 5.80 -1.39
CA ARG A 418 23.14 6.05 -2.78
C ARG A 418 22.02 6.71 -3.58
N VAL A 419 21.47 7.81 -3.05
CA VAL A 419 20.47 8.61 -3.75
C VAL A 419 21.16 9.27 -4.95
N PRO A 420 20.66 9.10 -6.20
CA PRO A 420 21.24 9.74 -7.38
C PRO A 420 21.32 11.26 -7.20
N GLY A 421 22.50 11.83 -7.49
CA GLY A 421 22.77 13.26 -7.34
C GLY A 421 23.12 13.73 -5.92
N ALA A 422 23.12 12.84 -4.92
CA ALA A 422 23.62 13.18 -3.58
C ALA A 422 25.16 13.25 -3.56
N ALA A 423 25.71 14.20 -2.78
CA ALA A 423 27.15 14.36 -2.66
C ALA A 423 27.80 13.10 -2.03
N GLY A 424 28.80 12.52 -2.70
CA GLY A 424 29.53 11.35 -2.20
C GLY A 424 28.94 9.98 -2.55
N ALA A 425 27.92 9.91 -3.42
CA ALA A 425 27.52 8.64 -4.03
C ALA A 425 28.63 8.14 -4.98
N SER A 426 29.49 7.24 -4.50
CA SER A 426 30.42 6.51 -5.38
C SER A 426 29.59 5.61 -6.30
N PRO A 427 29.84 5.59 -7.62
CA PRO A 427 29.22 4.60 -8.49
C PRO A 427 29.66 3.19 -8.02
N ALA A 428 28.69 2.28 -8.01
CA ALA A 428 28.85 0.90 -7.55
C ALA A 428 29.80 0.10 -8.46
#